data_AF-F3FGD2-F1
#
_entry.id   AF-F3FGD2-F1
#
_cell.length_a   1.000
_cell.length_b   1.000
_cell.length_c   1.000
_cell.angle_alpha   90.00
_cell.angle_beta   90.00
_cell.angle_gamma   90.00
#
_symmetry.space_group_name_H-M   'P 1'
#
loop_
_entity.id
_entity.type
_entity.pdbx_description
1 polymer ?
#
loop_
_entity_poly.entity_id
_entity_poly.type
_entity_poly.pdbx_seq_one_letter_code
_entity_poly.pdbx_strand_id
1 'polypeptide(L)'
;MIDALSEFLDWRKHGYADTRALGECLQALVNEGLDQLPLPARGQTLERWRALACVAGHDLGLCKLYEGHTDALAIMAELGAPPPEQFSTWGMWAAEPPQARVNISGPGDALRLHGRKAWCSGASA
;
A
#
# COMPACT_ATOMS: atom_id res chain seq x y z
N MET A 1 17.96 2.41 3.71
CA MET A 1 16.65 1.97 3.20
C MET A 1 16.63 1.98 1.67
N ILE A 2 16.83 3.13 1.00
CA ILE A 2 16.77 3.21 -0.48
C ILE A 2 17.76 2.25 -1.16
N ASP A 3 18.99 2.12 -0.66
CA ASP A 3 19.97 1.20 -1.26
C ASP A 3 19.52 -0.26 -1.17
N ALA A 4 18.98 -0.67 -0.02
CA ALA A 4 18.45 -2.02 0.18
C ALA A 4 17.21 -2.30 -0.68
N LEU A 5 16.33 -1.29 -0.83
CA LEU A 5 15.17 -1.36 -1.71
C LEU A 5 15.60 -1.51 -3.17
N SER A 6 16.58 -0.71 -3.62
CA SER A 6 17.14 -0.79 -4.97
C SER A 6 17.78 -2.14 -5.22
N GLU A 7 18.62 -2.62 -4.30
CA GLU A 7 19.27 -3.92 -4.39
C GLU A 7 18.24 -5.05 -4.52
N PHE A 8 17.23 -5.06 -3.64
CA PHE A 8 16.15 -6.06 -3.67
C PHE A 8 15.43 -6.10 -5.03
N LEU A 9 15.11 -4.93 -5.59
CA LEU A 9 14.39 -4.81 -6.86
C LEU A 9 15.29 -5.16 -8.06
N ASP A 10 16.58 -4.83 -8.00
CA ASP A 10 17.56 -5.16 -9.05
C ASP A 10 17.71 -6.67 -9.27
N TRP A 11 17.58 -7.48 -8.22
CA TRP A 11 17.56 -8.95 -8.32
C TRP A 11 16.28 -9.50 -8.95
N ARG A 12 15.19 -8.73 -8.96
CA ARG A 12 13.88 -9.10 -9.49
C ARG A 12 13.61 -8.52 -10.88
N LYS A 13 14.65 -8.31 -11.69
CA LYS A 13 14.50 -7.91 -13.10
C LYS A 13 13.52 -8.87 -13.78
N HIS A 14 12.53 -8.30 -14.48
CA HIS A 14 11.50 -8.89 -15.38
C HIS A 14 10.03 -8.74 -14.91
N GLY A 15 9.19 -8.37 -15.89
CA GLY A 15 7.82 -7.90 -15.72
C GLY A 15 6.87 -8.90 -15.07
N TYR A 16 6.02 -8.37 -14.20
CA TYR A 16 4.98 -9.11 -13.51
C TYR A 16 3.89 -9.49 -14.50
N ALA A 17 3.61 -10.79 -14.63
CA ALA A 17 2.67 -11.31 -15.62
C ALA A 17 1.23 -10.81 -15.40
N ASP A 18 0.86 -10.55 -14.16
CA ASP A 18 -0.47 -10.11 -13.74
C ASP A 18 -0.43 -9.37 -12.38
N THR A 19 -1.61 -9.00 -11.88
CA THR A 19 -1.73 -8.32 -10.59
C THR A 19 -1.33 -9.19 -9.41
N ARG A 20 -1.42 -10.52 -9.53
CA ARG A 20 -1.04 -11.45 -8.47
C ARG A 20 0.47 -11.46 -8.29
N ALA A 21 1.22 -11.52 -9.38
CA ALA A 21 2.67 -11.42 -9.35
C ALA A 21 3.15 -10.09 -8.72
N LEU A 22 2.41 -9.00 -8.95
CA LEU A 22 2.64 -7.72 -8.26
C LEU A 22 2.39 -7.81 -6.75
N GLY A 23 1.28 -8.45 -6.34
CA GLY A 23 0.95 -8.70 -4.94
C GLY A 23 2.00 -9.56 -4.23
N GLU A 24 2.48 -10.62 -4.88
CA GLU A 24 3.56 -11.48 -4.38
C GLU A 24 4.87 -10.71 -4.22
N CYS A 25 5.15 -9.74 -5.10
CA CYS A 25 6.31 -8.87 -4.93
C CYS A 25 6.14 -7.88 -3.78
N LEU A 26 4.96 -7.26 -3.62
CA LEU A 26 4.68 -6.42 -2.46
C LEU A 26 4.84 -7.23 -1.17
N GLN A 27 4.30 -8.44 -1.11
CA GLN A 27 4.43 -9.33 0.04
C GLN A 27 5.91 -9.61 0.37
N ALA A 28 6.75 -9.83 -0.63
CA ALA A 28 8.17 -10.04 -0.42
C ALA A 28 8.89 -8.77 0.10
N LEU A 29 8.51 -7.58 -0.38
CA LEU A 29 9.01 -6.31 0.17
C LEU A 29 8.64 -6.15 1.66
N VAL A 30 7.39 -6.47 2.03
CA VAL A 30 6.93 -6.42 3.43
C VAL A 30 7.68 -7.44 4.29
N ASN A 31 7.93 -8.65 3.79
CA ASN A 31 8.68 -9.67 4.51
C ASN A 31 10.11 -9.24 4.85
N GLU A 32 10.75 -8.45 3.98
CA GLU A 32 12.07 -7.87 4.19
C GLU A 32 12.03 -6.53 4.97
N GLY A 33 10.85 -6.06 5.39
CA GLY A 33 10.68 -4.77 6.08
C GLY A 33 10.98 -3.55 5.19
N LEU A 34 10.89 -3.71 3.87
CA LEU A 34 11.18 -2.67 2.88
C LEU A 34 9.95 -1.76 2.60
N ASP A 35 8.88 -1.90 3.37
CA ASP A 35 7.65 -1.08 3.37
C ASP A 35 7.67 0.05 4.42
N GLN A 36 8.69 0.10 5.28
CA GLN A 36 8.80 1.05 6.39
C GLN A 36 9.30 2.43 5.92
N LEU A 37 8.47 3.14 5.16
CA LEU A 37 8.77 4.50 4.72
C LEU A 37 8.66 5.52 5.86
N PRO A 38 9.43 6.63 5.81
CA PRO A 38 9.19 7.76 6.69
C PRO A 38 7.74 8.24 6.62
N LEU A 39 7.16 8.53 7.78
CA LEU A 39 5.78 9.01 7.87
C LEU A 39 5.65 10.42 7.26
N PRO A 40 4.51 10.72 6.60
CA PRO A 40 4.20 12.06 6.11
C PRO A 40 4.29 13.12 7.22
N ALA A 41 4.65 14.35 6.87
CA ALA A 41 4.73 15.49 7.81
C ALA A 41 5.63 15.24 9.05
N ARG A 42 6.72 14.47 8.88
CA ARG A 42 7.77 14.24 9.90
C ARG A 42 9.17 14.69 9.46
N GLY A 43 9.27 15.55 8.43
CA GLY A 43 10.53 16.17 7.99
C GLY A 43 11.38 15.36 6.99
N GLN A 44 10.99 14.12 6.67
CA GLN A 44 11.74 13.21 5.78
C GLN A 44 11.04 12.98 4.42
N THR A 45 10.32 14.00 3.92
CA THR A 45 9.54 13.91 2.68
C THR A 45 10.39 13.49 1.48
N LEU A 46 11.62 14.00 1.36
CA LEU A 46 12.52 13.65 0.26
C LEU A 46 12.89 12.16 0.27
N GLU A 47 13.12 11.57 1.43
CA GLU A 47 13.45 10.16 1.56
C GLU A 47 12.25 9.27 1.19
N ARG A 48 11.05 9.60 1.68
CA ARG A 48 9.81 8.92 1.27
C ARG A 48 9.63 8.97 -0.25
N TRP A 49 9.80 10.15 -0.85
CA TRP A 49 9.67 10.33 -2.30
C TRP A 49 10.69 9.54 -3.09
N ARG A 50 11.95 9.47 -2.64
CA ARG A 50 12.99 8.67 -3.30
C ARG A 50 12.69 7.18 -3.25
N ALA A 51 12.14 6.68 -2.15
CA ALA A 51 11.72 5.27 -2.06
C ALA A 51 10.58 4.96 -3.03
N LEU A 52 9.52 5.80 -3.06
CA LEU A 52 8.43 5.66 -4.02
C LEU A 52 8.94 5.73 -5.47
N ALA A 53 9.86 6.66 -5.76
CA ALA A 53 10.49 6.78 -7.07
C ALA A 53 11.35 5.56 -7.44
N CYS A 54 12.02 4.93 -6.46
CA CYS A 54 12.78 3.70 -6.66
C CYS A 54 11.85 2.55 -7.09
N VAL A 55 10.73 2.33 -6.38
CA VAL A 55 9.74 1.31 -6.78
C VAL A 55 9.09 1.64 -8.12
N ALA A 56 8.75 2.91 -8.37
CA ALA A 56 8.19 3.36 -9.64
C ALA A 56 9.15 3.17 -10.82
N GLY A 57 10.46 3.36 -10.59
CA GLY A 57 11.51 3.11 -11.58
C GLY A 57 11.67 1.62 -11.92
N HIS A 58 11.27 0.72 -11.01
CA HIS A 58 11.22 -0.72 -11.24
C HIS A 58 9.96 -1.14 -12.00
N ASP A 59 8.78 -0.79 -11.46
CA ASP A 59 7.48 -1.12 -12.08
C ASP A 59 6.37 -0.21 -11.53
N LEU A 60 5.60 0.42 -12.42
CA LEU A 60 4.51 1.34 -12.05
C LEU A 60 3.30 0.62 -11.43
N GLY A 61 3.00 -0.60 -11.86
CA GLY A 61 1.95 -1.43 -11.27
C GLY A 61 2.30 -1.81 -9.84
N LEU A 62 3.55 -2.18 -9.59
CA LEU A 62 4.05 -2.47 -8.24
C LEU A 62 4.01 -1.23 -7.38
N CYS A 63 4.50 -0.10 -7.90
CA CYS A 63 4.45 1.18 -7.20
C CYS A 63 3.01 1.54 -6.81
N LYS A 64 2.00 1.18 -7.62
CA LYS A 64 0.61 1.47 -7.28
C LYS A 64 0.12 0.70 -6.05
N LEU A 65 0.54 -0.56 -5.89
CA LEU A 65 0.22 -1.36 -4.70
C LEU A 65 1.03 -0.88 -3.49
N TYR A 66 2.33 -0.65 -3.69
CA TYR A 66 3.26 -0.22 -2.66
C TYR A 66 2.89 1.13 -2.05
N GLU A 67 2.54 2.13 -2.88
CA GLU A 67 2.01 3.43 -2.42
C GLU A 67 0.80 3.22 -1.51
N GLY A 68 -0.23 2.51 -1.99
CA GLY A 68 -1.46 2.28 -1.22
C GLY A 68 -1.22 1.54 0.10
N HIS A 69 -0.24 0.63 0.13
CA HIS A 69 0.17 -0.04 1.35
C HIS A 69 0.86 0.90 2.35
N THR A 70 1.86 1.65 1.91
CA THR A 70 2.59 2.59 2.77
C THR A 70 1.72 3.76 3.24
N ASP A 71 0.64 4.08 2.53
CA ASP A 71 -0.38 5.03 2.97
C ASP A 71 -1.29 4.43 4.05
N ALA A 72 -1.69 3.15 3.93
CA ALA A 72 -2.44 2.47 4.97
C ALA A 72 -1.66 2.44 6.30
N LEU A 73 -0.36 2.13 6.25
CA LEU A 73 0.53 2.18 7.42
C LEU A 73 0.60 3.58 8.04
N ALA A 74 0.71 4.62 7.21
CA ALA A 74 0.75 6.00 7.68
C ALA A 74 -0.56 6.41 8.36
N ILE A 75 -1.72 6.01 7.82
CA ILE A 75 -3.03 6.28 8.41
C ILE A 75 -3.19 5.56 9.75
N MET A 76 -2.78 4.29 9.85
CA MET A 76 -2.83 3.54 11.11
C MET A 76 -1.96 4.23 12.19
N ALA A 77 -0.75 4.66 11.81
CA ALA A 77 0.14 5.40 12.71
C ALA A 77 -0.45 6.76 13.13
N GLU A 78 -1.11 7.48 12.23
CA GLU A 78 -1.76 8.76 12.52
C GLU A 78 -2.96 8.60 13.47
N LEU A 79 -3.74 7.53 13.31
CA LEU A 79 -4.88 7.20 14.17
C LEU A 79 -4.47 6.61 15.53
N GLY A 80 -3.19 6.28 15.73
CA GLY A 80 -2.73 5.52 16.89
C GLY A 80 -3.34 4.12 16.95
N ALA A 81 -3.73 3.57 15.80
CA ALA A 81 -4.26 2.22 15.71
C ALA A 81 -3.15 1.19 16.01
N PRO A 82 -3.51 -0.02 16.49
CA PRO A 82 -2.56 -1.11 16.58
C PRO A 82 -1.87 -1.34 15.21
N PRO A 83 -0.56 -1.68 15.20
CA PRO A 83 0.09 -2.02 13.95
C PRO A 83 -0.59 -3.24 13.33
N PRO A 84 -0.57 -3.35 11.99
CA PRO A 84 -1.10 -4.52 11.32
C PRO A 84 -0.32 -5.78 11.73
N GLU A 85 -0.93 -6.95 11.52
CA GLU A 85 -0.25 -8.22 11.74
C GLU A 85 1.06 -8.28 10.97
N GLN A 86 2.09 -8.90 11.56
CA GLN A 86 3.38 -9.05 10.91
C GLN A 86 3.22 -9.73 9.56
N PHE A 87 3.92 -9.21 8.56
CA PHE A 87 3.90 -9.74 7.20
C PHE A 87 2.54 -9.64 6.50
N SER A 88 1.59 -8.83 7.01
CA SER A 88 0.34 -8.59 6.30
C SER A 88 0.46 -7.43 5.31
N THR A 89 -0.16 -7.59 4.15
CA THR A 89 -0.30 -6.51 3.17
C THR A 89 -1.65 -5.82 3.33
N TRP A 90 -1.64 -4.50 3.14
CA TRP A 90 -2.81 -3.64 3.27
C TRP A 90 -2.90 -2.72 2.06
N GLY A 91 -4.12 -2.36 1.66
CA GLY A 91 -4.36 -1.38 0.61
C GLY A 91 -5.21 -0.22 1.13
N MET A 92 -4.99 0.97 0.61
CA MET A 92 -5.78 2.16 0.90
C MET A 92 -6.52 2.65 -0.36
N TRP A 93 -7.84 2.86 -0.23
CA TRP A 93 -8.70 3.37 -1.30
C TRP A 93 -9.68 4.43 -0.80
N ALA A 94 -9.37 5.70 -1.08
CA ALA A 94 -10.16 6.83 -0.60
C ALA A 94 -11.22 7.35 -1.59
N ALA A 95 -11.20 6.91 -2.86
CA ALA A 95 -12.07 7.52 -3.88
C ALA A 95 -13.56 7.17 -3.69
N GLU A 96 -14.42 8.18 -3.79
CA GLU A 96 -15.88 8.06 -3.68
C GLU A 96 -16.62 8.95 -4.69
N PRO A 97 -16.79 8.49 -5.93
CA PRO A 97 -17.61 9.20 -6.90
C PRO A 97 -19.10 9.10 -6.48
N PRO A 98 -19.96 10.05 -6.86
CA PRO A 98 -21.38 10.06 -6.48
C PRO A 98 -22.11 8.73 -6.72
N GLN A 99 -21.75 8.00 -7.77
CA GLN A 99 -22.34 6.74 -8.23
C GLN A 99 -21.68 5.46 -7.66
N ALA A 100 -20.66 5.57 -6.82
CA ALA A 100 -20.00 4.43 -6.18
C ALA A 100 -19.53 4.81 -4.77
N ARG A 101 -20.48 4.75 -3.83
CA ARG A 101 -20.26 5.00 -2.41
C ARG A 101 -20.48 3.72 -1.62
N VAL A 102 -19.82 3.63 -0.48
CA VAL A 102 -20.08 2.61 0.55
C VAL A 102 -20.68 3.33 1.75
N ASN A 103 -21.86 2.88 2.17
CA ASN A 103 -22.51 3.37 3.38
C ASN A 103 -22.22 2.42 4.53
N ILE A 104 -22.10 3.00 5.72
CA ILE A 104 -21.92 2.27 6.98
C ILE A 104 -23.22 2.40 7.78
N SER A 105 -23.72 1.30 8.35
CA SER A 105 -24.92 1.27 9.18
C SER A 105 -24.78 0.24 10.30
N GLY A 106 -25.55 0.37 11.37
CA GLY A 106 -25.53 -0.56 12.51
C GLY A 106 -25.04 0.08 13.81
N PRO A 107 -25.32 -0.53 14.98
CA PRO A 107 -24.92 0.00 16.28
C PRO A 107 -23.59 -0.57 16.77
N GLY A 108 -22.83 0.24 17.51
CA GLY A 108 -21.59 -0.18 18.17
C GLY A 108 -20.62 -0.86 17.19
N ASP A 109 -20.18 -2.06 17.56
CA ASP A 109 -19.23 -2.85 16.76
C ASP A 109 -19.91 -3.74 15.70
N ALA A 110 -21.24 -3.74 15.62
CA ALA A 110 -22.01 -4.52 14.65
C ALA A 110 -22.29 -3.68 13.39
N LEU A 111 -21.23 -3.32 12.68
CA LEU A 111 -21.32 -2.49 11.48
C LEU A 111 -21.57 -3.32 10.21
N ARG A 112 -22.42 -2.78 9.34
CA ARG A 112 -22.68 -3.28 7.99
C ARG A 112 -22.23 -2.25 6.97
N LEU A 113 -21.37 -2.70 6.06
CA LEU A 113 -20.96 -1.96 4.87
C LEU A 113 -21.88 -2.35 3.70
N HIS A 114 -22.45 -1.37 3.01
CA HIS A 114 -23.25 -1.60 1.81
C HIS A 114 -22.94 -0.57 0.73
N GLY A 115 -22.59 -1.05 -0.46
CA GLY A 115 -22.33 -0.22 -1.63
C GLY A 115 -21.12 -0.71 -2.42
N ARG A 116 -20.48 0.18 -3.18
CA ARG A 116 -19.37 -0.15 -4.06
C ARG A 116 -18.30 0.92 -4.02
N LYS A 117 -17.03 0.53 -3.95
CA LYS A 117 -15.88 1.38 -4.31
C LYS A 117 -15.53 1.10 -5.76
N ALA A 118 -15.52 2.13 -6.59
CA ALA A 118 -15.30 1.96 -8.04
C ALA A 118 -13.85 1.62 -8.40
N TRP A 119 -12.89 2.01 -7.56
CA TRP A 119 -11.46 1.86 -7.82
C TRP A 119 -10.78 1.29 -6.58
N CYS A 120 -10.50 -0.01 -6.63
CA CYS A 120 -9.80 -0.75 -5.59
C CYS A 120 -8.54 -1.40 -6.17
N SER A 121 -7.54 -0.59 -6.56
CA SER A 121 -6.26 -1.08 -7.08
C SER A 121 -5.64 -2.10 -6.14
N GLY A 122 -5.43 -3.33 -6.62
CA GLY A 122 -4.88 -4.42 -5.79
C GLY A 122 -5.90 -5.26 -5.04
N ALA A 123 -7.21 -5.01 -5.15
CA ALA A 123 -8.22 -5.85 -4.50
C ALA A 123 -8.24 -7.31 -5.00
N SER A 124 -7.64 -7.56 -6.16
CA SER A 124 -7.44 -8.89 -6.76
C SER A 124 -5.97 -9.26 -6.94
N ALA A 125 -5.06 -8.52 -6.29
CA ALA A 125 -3.63 -8.82 -6.28
C ALA A 125 -3.32 -9.90 -5.23
#